data_AF-A0A183BWG9-F1
#
_entry.id   AF-A0A183BWG9-F1
#
_cell.length_a   1.000
_cell.length_b   1.000
_cell.length_c   1.000
_cell.angle_alpha   90.00
_cell.angle_beta   90.00
_cell.angle_gamma   90.00
#
_symmetry.space_group_name_H-M   'P 1'
#
loop_
_entity.id
_entity.type
_entity.pdbx_description
1 polymer ?
#
loop_
_entity_poly.entity_id
_entity_poly.type
_entity_poly.pdbx_seq_one_letter_code
_entity_poly.pdbx_strand_id
1 'polypeptide(L)'
;MKKKHLFSFERQKLLLVCPRNRLNAKDSSSDLCVIRSDCLTVYRHGKVTRSDVCSVRAELVIPRHHRGVFYYEVKIVKLDRWVLVGLAEKSTPLDYEGIVHIYGYTSIGEFWGHSVHGCEYYKNVPLMKRKDEFGVGDIVGCGLNLATHTTDLLVHQSDLYPYITLKDVADKVTANFGPQFEYNIPEEYLRSEE
;
A
#
# COMPACT_ATOMS: atom_id res chain seq x y z
N MET A 1 -30.70 -15.33 18.78
CA MET A 1 -29.55 -14.40 18.97
C MET A 1 -28.20 -14.99 18.51
N LYS A 2 -28.13 -15.69 17.36
CA LYS A 2 -26.88 -16.30 16.83
C LYS A 2 -26.48 -15.84 15.42
N LYS A 3 -27.30 -15.01 14.75
CA LYS A 3 -27.08 -14.59 13.36
C LYS A 3 -26.00 -13.52 13.19
N LYS A 4 -25.86 -12.56 14.13
CA LYS A 4 -24.84 -11.49 14.04
C LYS A 4 -23.41 -12.04 14.05
N HIS A 5 -23.11 -13.01 14.90
CA HIS A 5 -21.76 -13.61 14.96
C HIS A 5 -21.43 -14.48 13.75
N LEU A 6 -22.39 -15.23 13.20
CA LEU A 6 -22.15 -16.04 12.00
C LEU A 6 -21.94 -15.15 10.76
N PHE A 7 -22.67 -14.05 10.65
CA PHE A 7 -22.55 -13.08 9.56
C PHE A 7 -21.23 -12.29 9.61
N SER A 8 -20.76 -11.95 10.81
CA SER A 8 -19.44 -11.36 11.05
C SER A 8 -18.30 -12.33 10.70
N PHE A 9 -18.46 -13.62 11.02
CA PHE A 9 -17.45 -14.65 10.75
C PHE A 9 -17.32 -14.98 9.25
N GLU A 10 -18.43 -15.02 8.50
CA GLU A 10 -18.38 -15.21 7.04
C GLU A 10 -17.80 -13.99 6.30
N ARG A 11 -17.99 -12.77 6.82
CA ARG A 11 -17.36 -11.56 6.25
C ARG A 11 -15.88 -11.42 6.63
N GLN A 12 -15.46 -11.90 7.80
CA GLN A 12 -14.02 -12.06 8.11
C GLN A 12 -13.31 -13.00 7.12
N LYS A 13 -14.02 -13.98 6.53
CA LYS A 13 -13.45 -14.85 5.46
C LYS A 13 -13.19 -14.11 4.15
N LEU A 14 -13.75 -12.91 3.95
CA LEU A 14 -13.51 -12.10 2.76
C LEU A 14 -12.24 -11.25 2.89
N LEU A 15 -11.70 -11.06 4.10
CA LEU A 15 -10.43 -10.35 4.27
C LEU A 15 -9.28 -11.29 3.92
N LEU A 16 -8.57 -10.97 2.84
CA LEU A 16 -7.43 -11.72 2.33
C LEU A 16 -6.16 -11.28 3.07
N VAL A 17 -6.06 -11.67 4.33
CA VAL A 17 -4.91 -11.38 5.19
C VAL A 17 -3.72 -12.26 4.79
N CYS A 18 -2.52 -11.67 4.74
CA CYS A 18 -1.29 -12.41 4.44
C CYS A 18 -0.22 -12.24 5.53
N PRO A 19 -0.37 -12.84 6.73
CA PRO A 19 0.54 -12.60 7.86
C PRO A 19 1.99 -13.07 7.63
N ARG A 20 2.17 -13.94 6.63
CA ARG A 20 3.48 -14.46 6.21
C ARG A 20 4.19 -13.55 5.22
N ASN A 21 3.52 -12.53 4.68
CA ASN A 21 4.16 -11.58 3.78
C ASN A 21 5.19 -10.74 4.54
N ARG A 22 6.15 -10.23 3.79
CA ARG A 22 7.34 -9.51 4.26
C ARG A 22 7.78 -8.52 3.18
N LEU A 23 8.52 -7.50 3.56
CA LEU A 23 9.26 -6.66 2.63
C LEU A 23 10.42 -7.44 2.03
N ASN A 24 10.56 -7.41 0.71
CA ASN A 24 11.54 -8.20 0.00
C ASN A 24 12.86 -7.43 -0.15
N ALA A 25 13.86 -7.77 0.65
CA ALA A 25 15.17 -7.13 0.59
C ALA A 25 15.90 -7.30 -0.77
N LYS A 26 15.53 -8.30 -1.57
CA LYS A 26 16.08 -8.51 -2.93
C LYS A 26 15.30 -7.75 -4.01
N ASP A 27 14.12 -7.27 -3.68
CA ASP A 27 13.24 -6.49 -4.56
C ASP A 27 13.00 -5.11 -3.94
N SER A 28 14.11 -4.46 -3.66
CA SER A 28 14.25 -3.21 -2.94
C SER A 28 15.35 -2.40 -3.58
N SER A 29 15.17 -1.09 -3.65
CA SER A 29 16.23 -0.13 -3.99
C SER A 29 17.49 -0.35 -3.16
N SER A 30 18.67 -0.11 -3.74
CA SER A 30 19.97 -0.32 -3.08
C SER A 30 20.20 0.56 -1.85
N ASP A 31 19.50 1.70 -1.79
CA ASP A 31 19.56 2.67 -0.70
C ASP A 31 18.52 2.40 0.41
N LEU A 32 17.77 1.30 0.31
CA LEU A 32 16.89 0.85 1.39
C LEU A 32 17.52 -0.30 2.17
N CYS A 33 17.41 -0.23 3.48
CA CYS A 33 17.73 -1.33 4.37
C CYS A 33 16.45 -1.89 4.96
N VAL A 34 16.11 -3.12 4.55
CA VAL A 34 15.09 -3.95 5.19
C VAL A 34 15.71 -4.65 6.39
N ILE A 35 15.11 -4.48 7.58
CA ILE A 35 15.60 -5.09 8.81
C ILE A 35 15.36 -6.60 8.76
N ARG A 36 16.44 -7.39 8.79
CA ARG A 36 16.40 -8.84 8.53
C ARG A 36 15.71 -9.69 9.60
N SER A 37 15.57 -9.21 10.83
CA SER A 37 14.98 -9.99 11.91
C SER A 37 13.52 -10.35 11.64
N ASP A 38 12.77 -9.40 11.06
CA ASP A 38 11.37 -9.58 10.74
C ASP A 38 11.03 -9.31 9.28
N CYS A 39 11.89 -8.61 8.51
CA CYS A 39 11.60 -8.10 7.18
C CYS A 39 10.28 -7.30 7.10
N LEU A 40 9.91 -6.60 8.17
CA LEU A 40 8.71 -5.74 8.21
C LEU A 40 9.06 -4.27 8.27
N THR A 41 10.25 -3.94 8.76
CA THR A 41 10.73 -2.57 8.86
C THR A 41 11.71 -2.26 7.74
N VAL A 42 11.52 -1.12 7.09
CA VAL A 42 12.44 -0.58 6.08
C VAL A 42 12.78 0.86 6.41
N TYR A 43 14.02 1.24 6.17
CA TYR A 43 14.45 2.63 6.22
C TYR A 43 15.39 2.94 5.07
N ARG A 44 15.41 4.21 4.67
CA ARG A 44 16.35 4.69 3.67
C ARG A 44 17.68 5.06 4.32
N HIS A 45 18.77 4.56 3.75
CA HIS A 45 20.14 4.96 4.04
C HIS A 45 20.79 5.57 2.80
N GLY A 46 22.00 6.11 2.94
CA GLY A 46 22.73 6.69 1.81
C GLY A 46 22.59 8.21 1.72
N LYS A 47 23.09 8.78 0.62
CA LYS A 47 23.07 10.23 0.37
C LYS A 47 21.86 10.55 -0.49
N VAL A 48 21.00 11.47 -0.05
CA VAL A 48 19.90 11.98 -0.86
C VAL A 48 20.44 12.82 -2.01
N THR A 49 20.11 12.40 -3.22
CA THR A 49 20.00 13.26 -4.40
C THR A 49 18.56 13.77 -4.45
N ARG A 50 18.34 15.06 -4.80
CA ARG A 50 17.01 15.70 -4.69
C ARG A 50 15.92 14.98 -5.51
N SER A 51 16.30 14.23 -6.55
CA SER A 51 15.42 13.56 -7.50
C SER A 51 15.09 12.09 -7.16
N ASP A 52 15.82 11.45 -6.25
CA ASP A 52 15.74 9.99 -6.20
C ASP A 52 14.76 9.54 -5.12
N VAL A 53 13.87 8.63 -5.49
CA VAL A 53 12.97 7.91 -4.60
C VAL A 53 13.50 6.49 -4.45
N CYS A 54 13.29 5.87 -3.29
CA CYS A 54 13.70 4.48 -3.09
C CYS A 54 12.53 3.66 -2.62
N SER A 55 12.32 2.51 -3.23
CA SER A 55 11.11 1.72 -3.03
C SER A 55 11.40 0.25 -2.78
N VAL A 56 10.45 -0.41 -2.13
CA VAL A 56 10.49 -1.84 -1.83
C VAL A 56 9.13 -2.46 -2.13
N ARG A 57 9.16 -3.65 -2.75
CA ARG A 57 7.99 -4.53 -2.90
C ARG A 57 7.97 -5.58 -1.79
N ALA A 58 6.77 -6.04 -1.43
CA ALA A 58 6.65 -7.22 -0.59
C ALA A 58 7.01 -8.51 -1.36
N GLU A 59 7.29 -9.60 -0.64
CA GLU A 59 7.67 -10.88 -1.21
C GLU A 59 6.53 -11.56 -1.95
N LEU A 60 5.32 -11.49 -1.39
CA LEU A 60 4.15 -12.18 -1.90
C LEU A 60 3.25 -11.21 -2.68
N VAL A 61 2.83 -11.67 -3.84
CA VAL A 61 1.77 -11.05 -4.66
C VAL A 61 0.45 -11.08 -3.91
N ILE A 62 -0.40 -10.08 -4.16
CA ILE A 62 -1.77 -10.07 -3.67
C ILE A 62 -2.53 -11.25 -4.29
N PRO A 63 -3.21 -12.10 -3.48
CA PRO A 63 -3.96 -13.24 -4.00
C PRO A 63 -5.03 -12.80 -5.00
N ARG A 64 -5.07 -13.39 -6.19
CA ARG A 64 -6.03 -13.08 -7.28
C ARG A 64 -7.41 -13.73 -7.09
N HIS A 65 -7.83 -13.98 -5.86
CA HIS A 65 -9.15 -14.58 -5.64
C HIS A 65 -10.24 -13.56 -6.02
N HIS A 66 -11.19 -13.96 -6.89
CA HIS A 66 -12.30 -13.10 -7.38
C HIS A 66 -13.28 -12.63 -6.29
N ARG A 67 -12.97 -12.87 -5.02
CA ARG A 67 -13.81 -12.53 -3.88
C ARG A 67 -12.91 -12.15 -2.71
N GLY A 68 -13.09 -10.94 -2.20
CA GLY A 68 -12.46 -10.49 -0.97
C GLY A 68 -11.78 -9.13 -1.07
N VAL A 69 -11.19 -8.72 0.04
CA VAL A 69 -10.45 -7.48 0.21
C VAL A 69 -9.06 -7.85 0.70
N PHE A 70 -8.03 -7.51 -0.06
CA PHE A 70 -6.67 -7.51 0.46
C PHE A 70 -6.43 -6.23 1.26
N TYR A 71 -5.68 -6.33 2.36
CA TYR A 71 -5.34 -5.18 3.20
C TYR A 71 -4.03 -5.37 3.94
N TYR A 72 -3.28 -4.27 4.10
CA TYR A 72 -2.13 -4.17 4.99
C TYR A 72 -2.01 -2.75 5.56
N GLU A 73 -1.29 -2.62 6.66
CA GLU A 73 -1.02 -1.33 7.29
C GLU A 73 0.47 -0.98 7.20
N VAL A 74 0.76 0.31 7.23
CA VAL A 74 2.12 0.85 7.35
C VAL A 74 2.14 1.89 8.45
N LYS A 75 2.94 1.64 9.49
CA LYS A 75 3.23 2.60 10.54
C LYS A 75 4.38 3.51 10.13
N ILE A 76 4.17 4.82 10.22
CA ILE A 76 5.20 5.82 9.92
C ILE A 76 6.05 6.04 11.17
N VAL A 77 7.29 5.54 11.15
CA VAL A 77 8.19 5.59 12.31
C VAL A 77 9.04 6.85 12.28
N LYS A 78 9.49 7.26 11.11
CA LYS A 78 10.22 8.52 10.88
C LYS A 78 9.95 9.00 9.46
N LEU A 79 9.73 10.31 9.32
CA LEU A 79 9.44 10.95 8.06
C LEU A 79 10.01 12.37 8.06
N ASP A 80 10.85 12.69 7.09
CA ASP A 80 11.40 14.05 6.89
C ASP A 80 10.76 14.74 5.67
N ARG A 81 10.46 13.98 4.62
CA ARG A 81 9.72 14.48 3.45
C ARG A 81 8.39 13.79 3.25
N TRP A 82 8.37 12.76 2.40
CA TRP A 82 7.16 12.07 2.06
C TRP A 82 7.41 10.59 1.83
N VAL A 83 6.36 9.82 2.12
CA VAL A 83 6.28 8.38 1.90
C VAL A 83 5.08 8.11 0.99
N LEU A 84 5.20 7.10 0.13
CA LEU A 84 4.06 6.55 -0.60
C LEU A 84 3.79 5.13 -0.09
N VAL A 85 2.54 4.85 0.23
CA VAL A 85 2.04 3.52 0.57
C VAL A 85 1.07 3.10 -0.53
N GLY A 86 1.31 1.95 -1.17
CA GLY A 86 0.53 1.58 -2.33
C GLY A 86 0.79 0.17 -2.86
N LEU A 87 0.41 -0.03 -4.12
CA LEU A 87 0.51 -1.27 -4.85
C LEU A 87 1.26 -1.02 -6.16
N ALA A 88 2.11 -1.96 -6.56
CA ALA A 88 2.87 -1.87 -7.80
C ALA A 88 2.99 -3.23 -8.46
N GLU A 89 3.14 -3.22 -9.79
CA GLU A 89 3.49 -4.41 -10.56
C GLU A 89 4.96 -4.78 -10.36
N LYS A 90 5.36 -5.99 -10.78
CA LYS A 90 6.77 -6.42 -10.81
C LYS A 90 7.62 -5.63 -11.81
N SER A 91 6.99 -5.06 -12.83
CA SER A 91 7.62 -4.25 -13.89
C SER A 91 7.95 -2.82 -13.44
N THR A 92 7.30 -2.33 -12.37
CA THR A 92 7.51 -0.97 -11.86
C THR A 92 8.96 -0.79 -11.38
N PRO A 93 9.68 0.25 -11.83
CA PRO A 93 11.02 0.57 -11.36
C PRO A 93 11.03 1.00 -9.88
N LEU A 94 12.06 0.61 -9.14
CA LEU A 94 12.18 0.91 -7.70
C LEU A 94 12.77 2.30 -7.41
N ASP A 95 13.64 2.80 -8.31
CA ASP A 95 14.46 4.01 -8.13
C ASP A 95 14.06 5.18 -9.05
N TYR A 96 12.79 5.25 -9.47
CA TYR A 96 12.38 6.19 -10.51
C TYR A 96 11.32 7.19 -10.04
N GLU A 97 11.59 8.47 -10.30
CA GLU A 97 10.69 9.58 -9.95
C GLU A 97 9.43 9.63 -10.84
N GLY A 98 9.40 8.88 -11.94
CA GLY A 98 8.18 8.70 -12.73
C GLY A 98 7.34 7.59 -12.13
N ILE A 99 6.35 8.02 -11.36
CA ILE A 99 5.29 7.25 -10.70
C ILE A 99 4.37 6.55 -11.75
N VAL A 100 4.93 5.73 -12.65
CA VAL A 100 4.16 5.02 -13.69
C VAL A 100 3.83 3.62 -13.19
N HIS A 101 2.59 3.17 -13.36
CA HIS A 101 2.11 1.84 -12.92
C HIS A 101 2.15 1.60 -11.41
N ILE A 102 1.86 2.62 -10.60
CA ILE A 102 1.63 2.47 -9.17
C ILE A 102 0.24 2.98 -8.79
N TYR A 103 -0.35 2.34 -7.79
CA TYR A 103 -1.58 2.78 -7.14
C TYR A 103 -1.21 3.12 -5.70
N GLY A 104 -1.16 4.39 -5.34
CA GLY A 104 -0.57 4.75 -4.05
C GLY A 104 -1.13 6.01 -3.43
N TYR A 105 -0.94 6.12 -2.13
CA TYR A 105 -1.27 7.28 -1.34
C TYR A 105 -0.01 7.86 -0.70
N THR A 106 0.26 9.14 -0.94
CA THR A 106 1.40 9.85 -0.36
C THR A 106 1.03 10.57 0.92
N SER A 107 2.01 10.75 1.81
CA SER A 107 1.85 11.50 3.07
C SER A 107 1.44 12.96 2.88
N ILE A 108 1.65 13.52 1.69
CA ILE A 108 1.23 14.89 1.32
C ILE A 108 -0.19 14.93 0.73
N GLY A 109 -0.99 13.88 0.93
CA GLY A 109 -2.40 13.86 0.55
C GLY A 109 -2.65 13.52 -0.92
N GLU A 110 -1.71 12.93 -1.65
CA GLU A 110 -1.87 12.65 -3.08
C GLU A 110 -2.17 11.18 -3.37
N PHE A 111 -3.24 10.92 -4.11
CA PHE A 111 -3.59 9.60 -4.64
C PHE A 111 -3.14 9.47 -6.09
N TRP A 112 -2.40 8.41 -6.39
CA TRP A 112 -1.78 8.16 -7.70
C TRP A 112 -2.36 6.90 -8.36
N GLY A 113 -2.41 6.93 -9.70
CA GLY A 113 -2.69 5.76 -10.55
C GLY A 113 -4.16 5.38 -10.72
N HIS A 114 -5.06 5.99 -9.94
CA HIS A 114 -6.49 5.74 -10.03
C HIS A 114 -7.19 6.84 -10.85
N SER A 115 -7.58 6.52 -12.08
CA SER A 115 -8.33 7.44 -12.94
C SER A 115 -9.79 7.50 -12.50
N VAL A 116 -10.22 8.68 -12.08
CA VAL A 116 -11.60 8.96 -11.64
C VAL A 116 -12.02 10.32 -12.16
N HIS A 117 -13.33 10.57 -12.21
CA HIS A 117 -13.84 11.86 -12.68
C HIS A 117 -13.23 13.03 -11.88
N GLY A 118 -12.63 13.99 -12.59
CA GLY A 118 -11.98 15.15 -11.98
C GLY A 118 -10.54 14.92 -11.51
N CYS A 119 -9.89 13.79 -11.83
CA CYS A 119 -8.47 13.61 -11.55
C CYS A 119 -7.59 14.49 -12.45
N GLU A 120 -6.50 15.00 -11.89
CA GLU A 120 -5.41 15.65 -12.64
C GLU A 120 -4.50 14.59 -13.26
N TYR A 121 -3.58 15.01 -14.13
CA TYR A 121 -2.56 14.15 -14.71
C TYR A 121 -1.18 14.77 -14.53
N TYR A 122 -0.26 14.01 -13.94
CA TYR A 122 1.15 14.38 -13.85
C TYR A 122 1.99 13.35 -14.60
N LYS A 123 2.75 13.78 -15.61
CA LYS A 123 3.53 12.88 -16.50
C LYS A 123 2.70 11.69 -17.03
N ASN A 124 1.44 11.95 -17.42
CA ASN A 124 0.45 10.94 -17.87
C ASN A 124 -0.03 9.95 -16.80
N VAL A 125 0.21 10.22 -15.52
CA VAL A 125 -0.28 9.40 -14.41
C VAL A 125 -1.46 10.11 -13.75
N PRO A 126 -2.61 9.44 -13.55
CA PRO A 126 -3.73 10.00 -12.80
C PRO A 126 -3.31 10.39 -11.39
N LEU A 127 -3.71 11.59 -10.98
CA LEU A 127 -3.41 12.19 -9.69
C LEU A 127 -4.67 12.83 -9.11
N MET A 128 -4.96 12.55 -7.84
CA MET A 128 -5.99 13.25 -7.08
C MET A 128 -5.39 13.80 -5.80
N LYS A 129 -5.50 15.11 -5.59
CA LYS A 129 -5.12 15.75 -4.33
C LYS A 129 -6.29 15.67 -3.36
N ARG A 130 -6.09 14.98 -2.25
CA ARG A 130 -6.95 15.03 -1.05
C ARG A 130 -6.26 15.88 0.03
N LYS A 131 -7.02 16.30 1.04
CA LYS A 131 -6.50 17.13 2.15
C LYS A 131 -5.99 16.33 3.34
N ASP A 132 -6.12 15.00 3.32
CA ASP A 132 -5.92 14.15 4.50
C ASP A 132 -4.46 13.69 4.64
N GLU A 133 -3.54 14.63 4.83
CA GLU A 133 -2.12 14.34 5.06
C GLU A 133 -1.89 13.43 6.27
N PHE A 134 -0.76 12.69 6.26
CA PHE A 134 -0.36 11.82 7.37
C PHE A 134 1.15 11.92 7.61
N GLY A 135 1.60 11.58 8.83
CA GLY A 135 2.99 11.78 9.24
C GLY A 135 3.46 10.79 10.30
N VAL A 136 4.52 11.19 11.02
CA VAL A 136 5.15 10.35 12.05
C VAL A 136 4.15 9.98 13.14
N GLY A 137 4.06 8.68 13.44
CA GLY A 137 3.15 8.13 14.43
C GLY A 137 1.87 7.53 13.83
N ASP A 138 1.48 7.99 12.64
CA ASP A 138 0.26 7.52 11.98
C ASP A 138 0.41 6.10 11.42
N ILE A 139 -0.73 5.46 11.25
CA ILE A 139 -0.86 4.13 10.65
C ILE A 139 -1.77 4.26 9.43
N VAL A 140 -1.24 3.92 8.27
CA VAL A 140 -1.91 4.06 6.99
C VAL A 140 -2.29 2.69 6.46
N GLY A 141 -3.58 2.47 6.26
CA GLY A 141 -4.11 1.29 5.61
C GLY A 141 -4.06 1.38 4.09
N CYS A 142 -3.68 0.31 3.42
CA CYS A 142 -3.80 0.17 1.97
C CYS A 142 -4.48 -1.16 1.65
N GLY A 143 -5.56 -1.08 0.88
CA GLY A 143 -6.36 -2.24 0.52
C GLY A 143 -6.84 -2.25 -0.92
N LEU A 144 -7.16 -3.44 -1.40
CA LEU A 144 -7.68 -3.68 -2.75
C LEU A 144 -8.93 -4.55 -2.65
N ASN A 145 -10.07 -4.00 -3.08
CA ASN A 145 -11.30 -4.76 -3.22
C ASN A 145 -11.26 -5.57 -4.53
N LEU A 146 -11.27 -6.90 -4.42
CA LEU A 146 -11.27 -7.83 -5.56
C LEU A 146 -12.68 -8.26 -5.97
N ALA A 147 -13.70 -7.92 -5.19
CA ALA A 147 -15.10 -8.26 -5.47
C ALA A 147 -15.77 -7.27 -6.42
N THR A 148 -15.30 -6.03 -6.49
CA THR A 148 -15.80 -5.05 -7.45
C THR A 148 -15.25 -5.36 -8.83
N HIS A 149 -16.01 -6.13 -9.62
CA HIS A 149 -15.87 -6.17 -11.08
C HIS A 149 -16.21 -4.80 -11.66
N THR A 150 -15.35 -3.80 -11.46
CA THR A 150 -15.34 -2.63 -12.33
C THR A 150 -14.67 -3.07 -13.62
N THR A 151 -15.48 -3.22 -14.66
CA THR A 151 -15.09 -3.60 -16.02
C THR A 151 -14.02 -2.69 -16.66
N ASP A 152 -13.56 -1.66 -15.95
CA ASP A 152 -12.60 -0.64 -16.40
C ASP A 152 -11.27 -0.59 -15.63
N LEU A 153 -11.01 -1.47 -14.65
CA LEU A 153 -9.74 -1.46 -13.91
C LEU A 153 -8.75 -2.51 -14.44
N LEU A 154 -7.70 -2.03 -15.13
CA LEU A 154 -6.48 -2.77 -15.53
C LEU A 154 -5.85 -3.57 -14.37
N VAL A 155 -6.16 -3.21 -13.12
CA VAL A 155 -5.73 -3.87 -11.88
C VAL A 155 -6.03 -5.38 -11.87
N HIS A 156 -7.13 -5.83 -12.48
CA HIS A 156 -7.52 -7.25 -12.40
C HIS A 156 -6.59 -8.18 -13.23
N GLN A 157 -5.81 -7.65 -14.17
CA GLN A 157 -4.94 -8.45 -15.04
C GLN A 157 -3.48 -8.52 -14.56
N SER A 158 -3.08 -7.66 -13.63
CA SER A 158 -1.69 -7.52 -13.20
C SER A 158 -1.41 -8.16 -11.85
N ASP A 159 -0.20 -8.68 -11.66
CA ASP A 159 0.29 -9.18 -10.37
C ASP A 159 0.74 -7.97 -9.54
N LEU A 160 -0.09 -7.57 -8.59
CA LEU A 160 0.21 -6.46 -7.69
C LEU A 160 0.86 -6.93 -6.39
N TYR A 161 1.83 -6.15 -5.94
CA TYR A 161 2.54 -6.35 -4.67
C TYR A 161 2.32 -5.12 -3.80
N PRO A 162 2.18 -5.28 -2.47
CA PRO A 162 2.36 -4.17 -1.54
C PRO A 162 3.69 -3.45 -1.82
N TYR A 163 3.63 -2.13 -1.82
CA TYR A 163 4.67 -1.25 -2.30
C TYR A 163 4.82 -0.05 -1.36
N ILE A 164 6.06 0.30 -1.06
CA ILE A 164 6.39 1.43 -0.19
C ILE A 164 7.54 2.20 -0.82
N THR A 165 7.42 3.52 -0.88
CA THR A 165 8.49 4.43 -1.34
C THR A 165 8.86 5.42 -0.25
N LEU A 166 10.16 5.63 -0.03
CA LEU A 166 10.71 6.59 0.94
C LEU A 166 11.53 7.68 0.22
N LYS A 167 11.27 8.96 0.51
CA LYS A 167 11.90 10.08 -0.19
C LYS A 167 13.18 10.60 0.46
N ASP A 168 13.29 10.63 1.79
CA ASP A 168 14.46 11.22 2.46
C ASP A 168 15.30 10.21 3.24
N VAL A 169 16.55 10.59 3.55
CA VAL A 169 17.44 9.77 4.38
C VAL A 169 16.82 9.61 5.76
N ALA A 170 16.90 8.39 6.28
CA ALA A 170 16.37 8.02 7.58
C ALA A 170 14.83 8.06 7.70
N ASP A 171 14.10 8.30 6.61
CA ASP A 171 12.69 7.90 6.54
C ASP A 171 12.60 6.41 6.88
N LYS A 172 11.63 6.05 7.71
CA LYS A 172 11.48 4.70 8.27
C LYS A 172 10.02 4.38 8.46
N VAL A 173 9.65 3.18 8.05
CA VAL A 173 8.30 2.65 8.25
C VAL A 173 8.33 1.18 8.65
N THR A 174 7.25 0.72 9.26
CA THR A 174 7.03 -0.69 9.59
C THR A 174 5.71 -1.15 8.99
N ALA A 175 5.77 -2.18 8.14
CA ALA A 175 4.60 -2.80 7.54
C ALA A 175 3.98 -3.83 8.48
N ASN A 176 2.66 -3.96 8.39
CA ASN A 176 1.86 -4.94 9.09
C ASN A 176 0.95 -5.63 8.06
N PHE A 177 1.27 -6.88 7.73
CA PHE A 177 0.48 -7.71 6.82
C PHE A 177 -0.59 -8.55 7.55
N GLY A 178 -0.87 -8.18 8.81
CA GLY A 178 -1.83 -8.81 9.68
C GLY A 178 -1.27 -9.96 10.53
N PRO A 179 -2.13 -10.65 11.28
CA PRO A 179 -3.59 -10.51 11.27
C PRO A 179 -4.14 -9.43 12.20
N GLN A 180 -3.30 -8.82 13.03
CA GLN A 180 -3.73 -7.81 13.99
C GLN A 180 -3.55 -6.44 13.35
N PHE A 181 -4.65 -5.80 12.97
CA PHE A 181 -4.68 -4.45 12.42
C PHE A 181 -5.22 -3.48 13.49
N GLU A 182 -4.79 -2.22 13.44
CA GLU A 182 -5.38 -1.16 14.27
C GLU A 182 -6.75 -0.76 13.71
N TYR A 183 -6.90 -0.79 12.40
CA TYR A 183 -8.16 -0.51 11.73
C TYR A 183 -9.09 -1.72 11.69
N ASN A 184 -10.34 -1.54 12.11
CA ASN A 184 -11.38 -2.57 12.06
C ASN A 184 -12.04 -2.63 10.67
N ILE A 185 -11.30 -3.16 9.70
CA ILE A 185 -11.70 -3.22 8.27
C ILE A 185 -13.07 -3.88 8.06
N PRO A 186 -13.42 -5.00 8.73
CA PRO A 186 -14.74 -5.59 8.58
C PRO A 186 -15.89 -4.64 8.92
N GLU A 187 -15.73 -3.77 9.91
CA GLU A 187 -16.77 -2.78 10.28
C GLU A 187 -16.88 -1.65 9.25
N GLU A 188 -15.77 -1.22 8.65
CA GLU A 188 -15.81 -0.16 7.65
C GLU A 188 -16.31 -0.63 6.29
N TYR A 189 -15.90 -1.83 5.87
CA TYR A 189 -16.42 -2.46 4.66
C TYR A 189 -17.95 -2.62 4.74
N LEU A 190 -18.49 -2.86 5.94
CA LEU A 190 -19.93 -2.91 6.18
C LEU A 190 -20.64 -1.56 6.03
N ARG A 191 -19.99 -0.44 6.36
CA ARG A 191 -20.58 0.91 6.24
C ARG A 191 -20.58 1.42 4.80
N SER A 192 -19.69 0.93 3.94
CA SER A 192 -19.62 1.35 2.53
C SER A 192 -20.62 0.66 1.60
N GLU A 193 -21.34 -0.37 2.08
CA GLU A 193 -22.38 -1.09 1.32
C GLU A 193 -23.82 -0.65 1.68
N GLU A 194 -24.00 0.33 2.58
CA GLU A 194 -25.29 0.96 2.94
C GLU A 194 -25.51 2.25 2.15
#